data_AF-F8KVP3-F1
#
_entry.id   AF-F8KVP3-F1
#
_cell.length_a   1.000
_cell.length_b   1.000
_cell.length_c   1.000
_cell.angle_alpha   90.00
_cell.angle_beta   90.00
_cell.angle_gamma   90.00
#
_symmetry.space_group_name_H-M   'P 1'
#
loop_
_entity.id
_entity.type
_entity.pdbx_description
1 polymer ?
#
loop_
_entity_poly.entity_id
_entity_poly.type
_entity_poly.pdbx_seq_one_letter_code
_entity_poly.pdbx_strand_id
1 'polypeptide(L)'
;MLIRCLTNKGLNLPENLIGKLTGFSKEAEFHLTIGKIYVVYAMVIEQGYIWYFICEYHGRDYPFWYPSPLFEVIDGRMSKYWMYACLETYLRKDYFTLWAFPEWINDPYYYGQLVEGDVPYVENFARYRMLMDKEFPHPSIEPVADIGDENWLICPACIDAWESSSLVDALTTCPGCKTIYNNPRYYNDDSFKSKIVICNE
;
A
#
# COMPACT_ATOMS: atom_id res chain seq x y z
N MET A 1 -2.05 5.27 0.67
CA MET A 1 -3.21 4.58 1.27
C MET A 1 -2.76 3.54 2.29
N LEU A 2 -3.38 3.53 3.46
CA LEU A 2 -3.20 2.54 4.53
C LEU A 2 -4.53 1.87 4.85
N ILE A 3 -4.52 0.55 5.01
CA ILE A 3 -5.69 -0.25 5.35
C ILE A 3 -5.40 -1.13 6.56
N ARG A 4 -6.40 -1.40 7.41
CA ARG A 4 -6.29 -2.31 8.56
C ARG A 4 -7.12 -3.55 8.32
N CYS A 5 -6.53 -4.72 8.54
CA CYS A 5 -7.23 -6.00 8.39
C CYS A 5 -8.28 -6.18 9.50
N LEU A 6 -9.54 -6.35 9.11
CA LEU A 6 -10.67 -6.61 10.01
C LEU A 6 -10.85 -8.11 10.26
N THR A 7 -10.68 -8.91 9.21
CA THR A 7 -10.87 -10.35 9.22
C THR A 7 -9.96 -11.01 8.21
N ASN A 8 -9.56 -12.25 8.49
CA ASN A 8 -8.76 -13.08 7.61
C ASN A 8 -9.52 -14.34 7.16
N LYS A 9 -10.86 -14.34 7.25
CA LYS A 9 -11.70 -15.48 6.89
C LYS A 9 -12.69 -15.15 5.78
N GLY A 10 -12.85 -16.08 4.84
CA GLY A 10 -13.83 -16.01 3.76
C GLY A 10 -15.28 -15.95 4.25
N LEU A 11 -15.58 -16.53 5.41
CA LEU A 11 -16.93 -16.49 6.01
C LEU A 11 -17.49 -15.06 6.18
N ASN A 12 -16.62 -14.07 6.33
CA ASN A 12 -17.00 -12.67 6.50
C ASN A 12 -17.10 -11.89 5.19
N LEU A 13 -16.81 -12.52 4.05
CA LEU A 13 -16.94 -11.88 2.75
C LEU A 13 -18.39 -11.87 2.27
N PRO A 14 -18.80 -10.83 1.52
CA PRO A 14 -20.06 -10.81 0.77
C PRO A 14 -20.25 -12.08 -0.09
N GLU A 15 -21.48 -12.59 -0.17
CA GLU A 15 -21.76 -13.86 -0.86
C GLU A 15 -21.41 -13.83 -2.35
N ASN A 16 -21.49 -12.66 -3.00
CA ASN A 16 -21.09 -12.45 -4.38
C ASN A 16 -19.57 -12.52 -4.61
N LEU A 17 -18.75 -12.40 -3.56
CA LEU A 17 -17.30 -12.66 -3.60
C LEU A 17 -16.94 -14.12 -3.28
N ILE A 18 -17.88 -14.90 -2.77
CA ILE A 18 -17.71 -16.32 -2.49
C ILE A 18 -18.20 -17.14 -3.68
N GLY A 19 -17.32 -17.96 -4.28
CA GLY A 19 -17.72 -18.85 -5.35
C GLY A 19 -16.66 -19.08 -6.44
N LYS A 20 -17.10 -19.75 -7.52
CA LYS A 20 -16.21 -20.28 -8.57
C LYS A 20 -15.37 -19.23 -9.31
N LEU A 21 -15.77 -17.95 -9.31
CA LEU A 21 -15.08 -16.89 -10.05
C LEU A 21 -13.89 -16.29 -9.29
N THR A 22 -13.90 -16.33 -7.95
CA THR A 22 -12.78 -15.88 -7.10
C THR A 22 -11.90 -17.03 -6.63
N GLY A 23 -12.45 -18.26 -6.60
CA GLY A 23 -11.81 -19.39 -5.95
C GLY A 23 -11.88 -19.34 -4.42
N PHE A 24 -12.56 -18.33 -3.84
CA PHE A 24 -12.74 -18.22 -2.40
C PHE A 24 -13.96 -19.02 -1.94
N SER A 25 -13.81 -19.70 -0.81
CA SER A 25 -14.89 -20.39 -0.12
C SER A 25 -15.13 -19.74 1.26
N LYS A 26 -16.25 -20.06 1.92
CA LYS A 26 -16.52 -19.57 3.29
C LYS A 26 -15.48 -20.09 4.28
N GLU A 27 -14.82 -21.21 3.95
CA GLU A 27 -13.76 -21.85 4.71
C GLU A 27 -12.37 -21.31 4.38
N ALA A 28 -12.23 -20.40 3.40
CA ALA A 28 -10.94 -19.83 3.05
C ALA A 28 -10.34 -19.06 4.24
N GLU A 29 -9.06 -19.31 4.50
CA GLU A 29 -8.25 -18.53 5.43
C GLU A 29 -7.19 -17.78 4.64
N PHE A 30 -7.17 -16.45 4.79
CA PHE A 30 -6.21 -15.57 4.16
C PHE A 30 -4.98 -15.42 5.06
N HIS A 31 -3.79 -15.28 4.47
CA HIS A 31 -2.54 -15.06 5.20
C HIS A 31 -2.39 -13.61 5.74
N LEU A 32 -3.48 -13.08 6.26
CA LEU A 32 -3.60 -11.75 6.85
C LEU A 32 -3.59 -11.81 8.38
N THR A 33 -3.00 -10.79 9.00
CA THR A 33 -2.99 -10.62 10.45
C THR A 33 -4.06 -9.60 10.83
N ILE A 34 -5.09 -10.04 11.57
CA ILE A 34 -6.15 -9.16 12.06
C ILE A 34 -5.54 -8.02 12.90
N GLY A 35 -6.02 -6.79 12.66
CA GLY A 35 -5.54 -5.57 13.31
C GLY A 35 -4.25 -4.99 12.72
N LYS A 36 -3.51 -5.74 11.88
CA LYS A 36 -2.32 -5.24 11.19
C LYS A 36 -2.71 -4.21 10.14
N ILE A 37 -1.90 -3.16 10.04
CA ILE A 37 -2.01 -2.10 9.03
C ILE A 37 -1.07 -2.44 7.87
N TYR A 38 -1.56 -2.27 6.66
CA TYR A 38 -0.87 -2.56 5.42
C TYR A 38 -0.83 -1.33 4.51
N VAL A 39 0.29 -1.16 3.81
CA VAL A 39 0.44 -0.22 2.70
C VAL A 39 -0.16 -0.87 1.45
N VAL A 40 -1.00 -0.13 0.74
CA VAL A 40 -1.54 -0.56 -0.57
C VAL A 40 -0.62 -0.08 -1.67
N TYR A 41 -0.08 -1.01 -2.46
CA TYR A 41 0.87 -0.72 -3.54
C TYR A 41 0.21 -0.52 -4.90
N ALA A 42 -0.94 -1.16 -5.11
CA ALA A 42 -1.79 -0.97 -6.28
C ALA A 42 -3.23 -1.35 -5.90
N MET A 43 -4.20 -0.96 -6.74
CA MET A 43 -5.56 -1.47 -6.62
C MET A 43 -6.26 -1.59 -7.97
N VAL A 44 -7.23 -2.49 -8.05
CA VAL A 44 -8.09 -2.70 -9.21
C VAL A 44 -9.55 -2.78 -8.76
N ILE A 45 -10.48 -2.62 -9.71
CA ILE A 45 -11.89 -2.95 -9.50
C ILE A 45 -12.15 -4.26 -10.24
N GLU A 46 -12.57 -5.27 -9.50
CA GLU A 46 -12.90 -6.59 -10.04
C GLU A 46 -14.14 -7.10 -9.31
N GLN A 47 -15.14 -7.57 -10.06
CA GLN A 47 -16.41 -8.08 -9.53
C GLN A 47 -17.17 -7.09 -8.62
N GLY A 48 -17.05 -5.80 -8.91
CA GLY A 48 -17.73 -4.74 -8.17
C GLY A 48 -17.06 -4.35 -6.84
N TYR A 49 -15.89 -4.91 -6.53
CA TYR A 49 -15.10 -4.55 -5.35
C TYR A 49 -13.75 -4.00 -5.73
N ILE A 50 -13.20 -3.17 -4.83
CA ILE A 50 -11.80 -2.80 -4.89
C ILE A 50 -10.98 -3.99 -4.37
N TRP A 51 -9.91 -4.32 -5.08
CA TRP A 51 -8.91 -5.29 -4.64
C TRP A 51 -7.58 -4.57 -4.39
N TYR A 52 -7.04 -4.74 -3.19
CA TYR A 52 -5.82 -4.09 -2.74
C TYR A 52 -4.63 -5.03 -2.88
N PHE A 53 -3.59 -4.58 -3.58
CA PHE A 53 -2.30 -5.25 -3.64
C PHE A 53 -1.45 -4.84 -2.43
N ILE A 54 -1.22 -5.76 -1.50
CA ILE A 54 -0.47 -5.55 -0.26
C ILE A 54 0.63 -6.60 -0.06
N CYS A 55 1.68 -6.24 0.70
CA CYS A 55 2.71 -7.19 1.11
C CYS A 55 2.46 -7.65 2.56
N GLU A 56 2.28 -8.95 2.76
CA GLU A 56 1.93 -9.52 4.07
C GLU A 56 3.11 -9.57 5.06
N TYR A 57 4.32 -9.81 4.53
CA TYR A 57 5.54 -10.04 5.29
C TYR A 57 6.74 -9.30 4.68
N HIS A 58 7.76 -9.03 5.50
CA HIS A 58 9.04 -8.51 5.05
C HIS A 58 9.84 -9.64 4.38
N GLY A 59 10.01 -9.60 3.05
CA GLY A 59 10.76 -10.60 2.29
C GLY A 59 9.99 -11.36 1.21
N ARG A 60 8.69 -11.05 0.99
CA ARG A 60 8.08 -11.32 -0.32
C ARG A 60 8.41 -10.18 -1.28
N ASP A 61 8.81 -10.56 -2.49
CA ASP A 61 9.25 -9.66 -3.55
C ASP A 61 8.09 -9.03 -4.33
N TYR A 62 6.84 -9.39 -4.01
CA TYR A 62 5.68 -8.88 -4.72
C TYR A 62 4.42 -8.82 -3.82
N PRO A 63 3.44 -7.96 -4.15
CA PRO A 63 2.21 -7.83 -3.38
C PRO A 63 1.17 -8.87 -3.82
N PHE A 64 0.37 -9.36 -2.89
CA PHE A 64 -0.83 -10.15 -3.19
C PHE A 64 -2.07 -9.26 -3.11
N TRP A 65 -3.03 -9.52 -3.99
CA TRP A 65 -4.32 -8.84 -4.02
C TRP A 65 -5.36 -9.49 -3.11
N TYR A 66 -6.06 -8.65 -2.33
CA TYR A 66 -7.12 -9.03 -1.41
C TYR A 66 -8.34 -8.12 -1.58
N PRO A 67 -9.57 -8.64 -1.43
CA PRO A 67 -10.78 -7.84 -1.63
C PRO A 67 -10.99 -6.86 -0.47
N SER A 68 -11.48 -5.66 -0.78
CA SER A 68 -11.66 -4.58 0.20
C SER A 68 -12.51 -4.92 1.42
N PRO A 69 -13.53 -5.81 1.39
CA PRO A 69 -14.30 -6.16 2.58
C PRO A 69 -13.50 -6.82 3.72
N LEU A 70 -12.27 -7.27 3.48
CA LEU A 70 -11.38 -7.76 4.55
C LEU A 70 -10.78 -6.64 5.38
N PHE A 71 -10.95 -5.37 4.98
CA PHE A 71 -10.23 -4.24 5.54
C PHE A 71 -11.12 -3.03 5.81
N GLU A 72 -10.64 -2.18 6.72
CA GLU A 72 -11.07 -0.79 6.82
C GLU A 72 -9.95 0.13 6.34
N VAL A 73 -10.33 1.31 5.83
CA VAL A 73 -9.38 2.32 5.38
C VAL A 73 -8.95 3.18 6.57
N ILE A 74 -7.64 3.24 6.83
CA ILE A 74 -7.03 4.08 7.88
C ILE A 74 -6.58 5.42 7.31
N ASP A 75 -5.99 5.39 6.11
CA ASP A 75 -5.65 6.58 5.34
C ASP A 75 -6.04 6.35 3.88
N GLY A 76 -7.06 7.07 3.42
CA GLY A 76 -7.64 6.92 2.08
C GLY A 76 -6.95 7.72 0.99
N ARG A 77 -5.88 8.46 1.30
CA ARG A 77 -5.19 9.27 0.30
C ARG A 77 -4.49 8.38 -0.72
N MET A 78 -4.67 8.75 -1.99
CA MET A 78 -4.02 8.12 -3.13
C MET A 78 -2.52 8.34 -3.06
N SER A 79 -1.73 7.34 -3.44
CA SER A 79 -0.29 7.52 -3.55
C SER A 79 0.05 8.52 -4.66
N LYS A 80 1.00 9.42 -4.42
CA LYS A 80 1.59 10.32 -5.41
C LYS A 80 2.33 9.57 -6.52
N TYR A 81 2.65 8.30 -6.29
CA TYR A 81 3.25 7.42 -7.29
C TYR A 81 2.21 6.72 -8.15
N TRP A 82 0.93 6.78 -7.79
CA TRP A 82 -0.12 6.14 -8.58
C TRP A 82 -0.51 6.98 -9.78
N MET A 83 -0.65 6.29 -10.90
CA MET A 83 -1.40 6.71 -12.06
C MET A 83 -2.69 5.89 -12.12
N TYR A 84 -3.67 6.38 -12.88
CA TYR A 84 -4.89 5.63 -13.21
C TYR A 84 -4.81 5.18 -14.66
N ALA A 85 -5.20 3.93 -14.91
CA ALA A 85 -5.39 3.40 -16.25
C ALA A 85 -6.65 2.54 -16.34
N CYS A 86 -7.26 2.56 -17.53
CA CYS A 86 -8.30 1.64 -17.93
C CYS A 86 -7.72 0.81 -19.07
N LEU A 87 -7.42 -0.44 -18.79
CA LEU A 87 -6.64 -1.32 -19.66
C LEU A 87 -7.55 -2.36 -20.31
N GLU A 88 -7.38 -2.57 -21.61
CA GLU A 88 -8.07 -3.64 -22.33
C GLU A 88 -7.29 -4.94 -22.16
N THR A 89 -7.98 -6.02 -21.81
CA THR A 89 -7.34 -7.35 -21.75
C THR A 89 -7.64 -8.10 -23.04
N TYR A 90 -6.64 -8.80 -23.60
CA TYR A 90 -6.91 -9.70 -24.73
C TYR A 90 -7.73 -10.94 -24.33
N LEU A 91 -7.77 -11.27 -23.03
CA LEU A 91 -8.37 -12.50 -22.49
C LEU A 91 -9.85 -12.35 -22.12
N ARG A 92 -10.30 -11.13 -21.81
CA ARG A 92 -11.69 -10.77 -21.53
C ARG A 92 -12.02 -9.57 -22.41
N LYS A 93 -13.13 -9.59 -23.15
CA LYS A 93 -13.63 -8.45 -23.94
C LYS A 93 -14.09 -7.25 -23.08
N ASP A 94 -13.50 -7.09 -21.90
CA ASP A 94 -13.84 -6.10 -20.90
C ASP A 94 -12.57 -5.32 -20.53
N TYR A 95 -12.78 -4.06 -20.16
CA TYR A 95 -11.74 -3.21 -19.60
C TYR A 95 -11.59 -3.50 -18.10
N PHE A 96 -10.37 -3.38 -17.57
CA PHE A 96 -10.13 -3.34 -16.13
C PHE A 96 -9.45 -2.04 -15.73
N THR A 97 -9.79 -1.55 -14.54
CA THR A 97 -9.17 -0.35 -13.97
C THR A 97 -7.96 -0.73 -13.14
N LEU A 98 -6.87 0.02 -13.25
CA LEU A 98 -5.65 -0.15 -12.46
C LEU A 98 -5.19 1.20 -11.91
N TRP A 99 -4.94 1.23 -10.61
CA TRP A 99 -4.14 2.27 -9.96
C TRP A 99 -2.84 1.66 -9.49
N ALA A 100 -1.73 2.07 -10.10
CA ALA A 100 -0.39 1.59 -9.80
C ALA A 100 0.65 2.61 -10.27
N PHE A 101 1.92 2.34 -10.01
CA PHE A 101 3.01 3.19 -10.51
C PHE A 101 3.23 3.03 -12.03
N PRO A 102 3.89 4.02 -12.69
CA PRO A 102 3.95 4.11 -14.15
C PRO A 102 4.47 2.85 -14.84
N GLU A 103 5.52 2.23 -14.31
CA GLU A 103 6.10 1.02 -14.90
C GLU A 103 5.15 -0.16 -14.87
N TRP A 104 4.30 -0.27 -13.84
CA TRP A 104 3.26 -1.30 -13.80
C TRP A 104 2.14 -1.01 -14.80
N ILE A 105 1.67 0.23 -14.88
CA ILE A 105 0.58 0.59 -15.80
C ILE A 105 0.96 0.39 -17.27
N ASN A 106 2.19 0.75 -17.63
CA ASN A 106 2.62 0.77 -19.03
C ASN A 106 3.12 -0.60 -19.54
N ASP A 107 3.14 -1.61 -18.69
CA ASP A 107 3.49 -2.98 -19.07
C ASP A 107 2.36 -3.96 -18.67
N PRO A 108 1.57 -4.44 -19.64
CA PRO A 108 0.50 -5.42 -19.41
C PRO A 108 0.96 -6.73 -18.73
N TYR A 109 2.25 -7.06 -18.83
CA TYR A 109 2.82 -8.28 -18.25
C TYR A 109 3.50 -8.04 -16.90
N TYR A 110 3.57 -6.80 -16.42
CA TYR A 110 4.35 -6.41 -15.25
C TYR A 110 4.11 -7.31 -14.04
N TYR A 111 2.84 -7.48 -13.65
CA TYR A 111 2.52 -8.27 -12.47
C TYR A 111 2.89 -9.75 -12.64
N GLY A 112 2.73 -10.29 -13.85
CA GLY A 112 3.14 -11.67 -14.14
C GLY A 112 4.65 -11.86 -14.00
N GLN A 113 5.43 -10.96 -14.62
CA GLN A 113 6.89 -10.98 -14.55
C GLN A 113 7.41 -10.77 -13.12
N LEU A 114 6.75 -9.89 -12.36
CA LEU A 114 7.04 -9.68 -10.95
C LEU A 114 6.78 -10.94 -10.11
N VAL A 115 5.67 -11.64 -10.33
CA VAL A 115 5.34 -12.90 -9.64
C VAL A 115 6.31 -14.02 -10.01
N GLU A 116 6.76 -14.05 -11.27
CA GLU A 116 7.78 -14.99 -11.75
C GLU A 116 9.19 -14.71 -11.18
N GLY A 117 9.39 -13.55 -10.55
CA GLY A 117 10.65 -13.18 -9.92
C GLY A 117 11.68 -12.63 -10.91
N ASP A 118 11.24 -12.08 -12.05
CA ASP A 118 12.13 -11.45 -13.01
C ASP A 118 12.82 -10.23 -12.36
N VAL A 119 14.16 -10.23 -12.38
CA VAL A 119 15.00 -9.32 -11.59
C VAL A 119 14.68 -7.85 -11.82
N PRO A 120 14.64 -7.34 -13.07
CA PRO A 120 14.17 -5.99 -13.38
C PRO A 120 12.86 -5.58 -12.71
N TYR A 121 11.86 -6.48 -12.66
CA TYR A 121 10.54 -6.19 -12.10
C TYR A 121 10.59 -6.20 -10.57
N VAL A 122 11.28 -7.17 -9.97
CA VAL A 122 11.48 -7.25 -8.53
C VAL A 122 12.22 -6.02 -8.00
N GLU A 123 13.31 -5.60 -8.65
CA GLU A 123 14.07 -4.41 -8.27
C GLU A 123 13.25 -3.13 -8.43
N ASN A 124 12.49 -3.03 -9.52
CA ASN A 124 11.59 -1.89 -9.76
C ASN A 124 10.49 -1.80 -8.69
N PHE A 125 9.84 -2.93 -8.36
CA PHE A 125 8.84 -2.97 -7.30
C PHE A 125 9.44 -2.65 -5.93
N ALA A 126 10.62 -3.21 -5.60
CA ALA A 126 11.31 -2.93 -4.35
C ALA A 126 11.61 -1.43 -4.17
N ARG A 127 12.00 -0.74 -5.25
CA ARG A 127 12.18 0.72 -5.26
C ARG A 127 10.88 1.45 -4.92
N TYR A 128 9.76 1.11 -5.57
CA TYR A 128 8.47 1.74 -5.28
C TYR A 128 7.96 1.43 -3.88
N ARG A 129 8.14 0.19 -3.42
CA ARG A 129 7.82 -0.20 -2.06
C ARG A 129 8.51 0.69 -1.03
N MET A 130 9.82 0.90 -1.16
CA MET A 130 10.58 1.77 -0.25
C MET A 130 10.09 3.22 -0.25
N LEU A 131 9.60 3.72 -1.39
CA LEU A 131 9.06 5.07 -1.52
C LEU A 131 7.65 5.18 -0.91
N MET A 132 6.78 4.24 -1.25
CA MET A 132 5.38 4.22 -0.79
C MET A 132 5.25 3.90 0.69
N ASP A 133 6.14 3.06 1.25
CA ASP A 133 6.16 2.74 2.68
C ASP A 133 6.41 3.97 3.56
N LYS A 134 6.97 5.06 2.99
CA LYS A 134 7.27 6.30 3.70
C LYS A 134 6.25 7.40 3.51
N GLU A 135 5.29 7.21 2.61
CA GLU A 135 4.43 8.28 2.13
C GLU A 135 3.45 8.78 3.18
N PHE A 136 2.94 7.87 4.03
CA PHE A 136 1.87 8.18 4.98
C PHE A 136 2.28 7.85 6.42
N PRO A 137 1.80 8.61 7.42
CA PRO A 137 2.10 8.30 8.82
C PRO A 137 1.55 6.93 9.16
N HIS A 138 2.40 6.06 9.71
CA HIS A 138 1.98 4.72 10.10
C HIS A 138 1.68 4.69 11.61
N PRO A 139 0.45 4.32 12.05
CA PRO A 139 0.07 4.40 13.47
C PRO A 139 0.93 3.61 14.45
N SER A 140 1.65 2.59 13.98
CA SER A 140 2.56 1.80 14.81
C SER A 140 3.98 2.39 14.93
N ILE A 141 4.28 3.49 14.24
CA ILE A 141 5.56 4.20 14.37
C ILE A 141 5.34 5.36 15.33
N GLU A 142 5.88 5.25 16.53
CA GLU A 142 5.85 6.30 17.56
C GLU A 142 7.04 7.27 17.48
N PRO A 143 8.30 6.81 17.32
CA PRO A 143 9.43 7.72 17.49
C PRO A 143 9.50 8.73 16.34
N VAL A 144 9.95 9.94 16.66
CA VAL A 144 10.12 11.05 15.73
C VAL A 144 11.61 11.33 15.62
N ALA A 145 12.12 11.61 14.42
CA ALA A 145 13.51 12.05 14.26
C ALA A 145 13.67 13.49 14.79
N ASP A 146 14.87 13.84 15.28
CA ASP A 146 15.13 15.20 15.74
C ASP A 146 15.51 16.12 14.56
N ILE A 147 15.11 17.39 14.63
CA ILE A 147 15.52 18.40 13.66
C ILE A 147 16.91 18.89 14.05
N GLY A 148 17.90 18.71 13.16
CA GLY A 148 19.24 19.30 13.30
C GLY A 148 19.25 20.76 12.84
N ASP A 149 18.95 20.98 11.55
CA ASP A 149 18.83 22.32 10.94
C ASP A 149 17.73 22.35 9.86
N GLU A 150 17.85 23.14 8.79
CA GLU A 150 16.88 23.14 7.68
C GLU A 150 16.89 21.84 6.85
N ASN A 151 18.06 21.22 6.67
CA ASN A 151 18.25 20.09 5.76
C ASN A 151 18.61 18.78 6.48
N TRP A 152 18.95 18.82 7.76
CA TRP A 152 19.48 17.66 8.49
C TRP A 152 18.50 17.15 9.55
N LEU A 153 18.33 15.84 9.60
CA LEU A 153 17.71 15.13 10.73
C LEU A 153 18.79 14.48 11.58
N ILE A 154 18.49 14.27 12.86
CA ILE A 154 19.34 13.56 13.82
C ILE A 154 18.56 12.36 14.36
N CYS A 155 19.26 11.23 14.48
CA CYS A 155 18.71 9.98 14.98
C CYS A 155 18.68 10.03 16.51
N PRO A 156 17.51 9.97 17.18
CA PRO A 156 17.47 9.95 18.63
C PRO A 156 18.14 8.72 19.25
N ALA A 157 18.22 7.61 18.50
CA ALA A 157 18.76 6.35 19.01
C ALA A 157 20.30 6.23 18.87
N CYS A 158 20.88 6.68 17.75
CA CYS A 158 22.31 6.51 17.49
C CYS A 158 23.06 7.83 17.25
N ILE A 159 22.38 8.98 17.36
CA ILE A 159 22.92 10.34 17.21
C ILE A 159 23.51 10.62 15.82
N ASP A 160 23.33 9.70 14.87
CA ASP A 160 23.74 9.87 13.48
C ASP A 160 22.87 10.95 12.80
N ALA A 161 23.48 11.76 11.96
CA ALA A 161 22.81 12.84 11.25
C ALA A 161 22.76 12.53 9.74
N TRP A 162 21.63 12.86 9.10
CA TRP A 162 21.49 12.67 7.65
C TRP A 162 20.66 13.78 7.00
N GLU A 163 20.98 14.05 5.74
CA GLU A 163 20.22 15.00 4.93
C GLU A 163 18.82 14.45 4.63
N SER A 164 17.80 15.23 4.97
CA SER A 164 16.39 14.93 4.71
C SER A 164 15.56 16.20 4.80
N SER A 165 15.35 16.89 3.69
CA SER A 165 14.48 18.08 3.61
C SER A 165 13.06 17.76 3.10
N SER A 166 12.71 16.47 2.97
CA SER A 166 11.41 16.05 2.45
C SER A 166 10.28 16.53 3.36
N LEU A 167 9.36 17.32 2.80
CA LEU A 167 8.10 17.70 3.44
C LEU A 167 6.95 16.73 3.09
N VAL A 168 7.19 15.86 2.11
CA VAL A 168 6.16 15.03 1.47
C VAL A 168 6.10 13.61 2.01
N ASP A 169 7.21 13.08 2.54
CA ASP A 169 7.24 11.74 3.10
C ASP A 169 7.01 11.82 4.60
N ALA A 170 6.00 11.10 5.08
CA ALA A 170 5.63 11.06 6.49
C ALA A 170 6.63 10.30 7.36
N LEU A 171 7.37 9.36 6.79
CA LEU A 171 8.37 8.58 7.49
C LEU A 171 9.76 8.77 6.90
N THR A 172 10.76 8.58 7.75
CA THR A 172 12.18 8.65 7.39
C THR A 172 12.92 7.49 8.04
N THR A 173 14.10 7.16 7.50
CA THR A 173 14.90 6.03 7.98
C THR A 173 16.31 6.50 8.25
N CYS A 174 16.81 6.27 9.47
CA CYS A 174 18.18 6.58 9.81
C CYS A 174 19.14 5.70 8.99
N PRO A 175 20.13 6.27 8.29
CA PRO A 175 21.07 5.49 7.48
C PRO A 175 22.02 4.64 8.32
N GLY A 176 22.40 5.09 9.53
CA GLY A 176 23.25 4.32 10.45
C GLY A 176 22.55 3.09 11.04
N CYS A 177 21.51 3.31 11.85
CA CYS A 177 20.86 2.22 12.62
C CYS A 177 19.64 1.57 11.93
N LYS A 178 19.19 2.10 10.79
CA LYS A 178 18.01 1.63 10.03
C LYS A 178 16.66 1.75 10.74
N THR A 179 16.61 2.39 11.91
CA THR A 179 15.35 2.70 12.59
C THR A 179 14.50 3.65 11.74
N ILE A 180 13.20 3.36 11.68
CA ILE A 180 12.19 4.17 11.01
C ILE A 180 11.58 5.14 12.02
N TYR A 181 11.43 6.40 11.62
CA TYR A 181 10.89 7.48 12.42
C TYR A 181 9.77 8.19 11.67
N ASN A 182 8.84 8.80 12.42
CA ASN A 182 8.04 9.88 11.88
C ASN A 182 8.96 11.03 11.48
N ASN A 183 8.71 11.58 10.29
CA ASN A 183 9.43 12.73 9.79
C ASN A 183 8.85 14.00 10.45
N PRO A 184 9.63 14.72 11.28
CA PRO A 184 9.15 15.92 11.97
C PRO A 184 8.80 17.07 11.02
N ARG A 185 9.27 17.00 9.76
CA ARG A 185 8.99 18.01 8.72
C ARG A 185 7.76 17.69 7.88
N TYR A 186 7.14 16.53 8.07
CA TYR A 186 6.00 16.13 7.27
C TYR A 186 4.82 17.09 7.47
N TYR A 187 4.34 17.66 6.36
CA TYR A 187 3.15 18.49 6.37
C TYR A 187 1.94 17.66 5.95
N ASN A 188 1.02 17.44 6.89
CA ASN A 188 -0.24 16.76 6.59
C ASN A 188 -1.29 17.78 6.15
N ASP A 189 -1.67 17.76 4.88
CA ASP A 189 -2.88 18.48 4.45
C ASP A 189 -4.12 17.72 4.96
N ASP A 190 -4.58 18.10 6.15
CA ASP A 190 -5.73 17.54 6.86
C ASP A 190 -7.08 17.80 6.16
N SER A 191 -7.10 18.55 5.05
CA SER A 191 -8.33 18.84 4.29
C SER A 191 -9.02 17.60 3.69
N PHE A 192 -8.29 16.48 3.61
CA PHE A 192 -8.78 15.20 3.06
C PHE A 192 -9.29 14.21 4.10
N LYS A 193 -9.52 14.60 5.36
CA LYS A 193 -10.23 13.74 6.33
C LYS A 193 -11.62 13.41 5.78
N SER A 194 -11.73 12.24 5.14
CA SER A 194 -12.95 11.80 4.48
C SER A 194 -14.05 11.65 5.51
N LYS A 195 -15.10 12.45 5.37
CA LYS A 195 -16.38 12.11 5.98
C LYS A 195 -16.94 10.97 5.15
N ILE A 196 -17.11 9.80 5.77
CA ILE A 196 -17.98 8.77 5.18
C ILE A 196 -19.36 9.42 5.05
N VAL A 197 -19.75 9.77 3.83
CA VAL A 197 -21.11 10.19 3.54
C VAL A 197 -21.89 8.89 3.36
N ILE A 198 -22.62 8.50 4.40
CA ILE A 198 -23.63 7.46 4.26
C ILE A 198 -24.74 8.06 3.41
N CYS A 199 -24.78 7.70 2.13
CA CYS A 199 -25.94 7.96 1.29
C CYS A 199 -27.05 7.02 1.78
N ASN A 200 -27.93 7.51 2.65
CA ASN A 200 -29.17 6.82 2.94
C ASN A 200 -30.06 6.92 1.69
N GLU A 201 -30.61 5.79 1.25
CA GLU A 201 -31.64 5.70 0.21
C GLU A 201 -32.93 6.43 0.61
#